data_AF-A0AAP0MTF7-F1
#
_entry.id   AF-A0AAP0MTF7-F1
#
_cell.length_a   1.000
_cell.length_b   1.000
_cell.length_c   1.000
_cell.angle_alpha   90.00
_cell.angle_beta   90.00
_cell.angle_gamma   90.00
#
_symmetry.space_group_name_H-M   'P 1'
#
loop_
_entity.id
_entity.type
_entity.pdbx_description
1 polymer ?
#
loop_
_entity_poly.entity_id
_entity_poly.type
_entity_poly.pdbx_seq_one_letter_code
_entity_poly.pdbx_strand_id
1 'polypeptide(L)'
;MALCTPTQKLSLAFYAETRRTRTKQSTTVRMAASSDVATYEEGQLERPKWAGETPLSRLVGALISFKPISAVLKFGARQVLISTAEKNDIPWRAMTKEILESDVYKEMESIQNRSIVYPAYTLAELM
;
A
#
# COMPACT_ATOMS: atom_id res chain seq x y z
N MET A 1 6.44 -41.05 39.77
CA MET A 1 5.81 -40.06 38.86
C MET A 1 6.87 -39.63 37.87
N ALA A 2 6.71 -40.03 36.60
CA ALA A 2 7.74 -40.01 35.58
C ALA A 2 7.81 -38.66 34.84
N LEU A 3 9.05 -38.31 34.50
CA LEU A 3 9.50 -37.16 33.72
C LEU A 3 8.90 -37.16 32.31
N CYS A 4 8.47 -36.01 31.81
CA CYS A 4 8.40 -35.75 30.37
C CYS A 4 8.35 -34.23 30.06
N THR A 5 9.51 -33.65 29.82
CA THR A 5 9.67 -32.63 28.77
C THR A 5 9.84 -33.38 27.44
N PRO A 6 9.54 -32.81 26.27
CA PRO A 6 10.64 -32.11 25.59
C PRO A 6 10.26 -31.00 24.58
N THR A 7 11.28 -30.16 24.34
CA THR A 7 11.70 -29.61 23.04
C THR A 7 10.88 -28.51 22.36
N GLN A 8 11.36 -27.29 22.61
CA GLN A 8 11.49 -26.20 21.63
C GLN A 8 12.20 -26.72 20.37
N LYS A 9 11.56 -26.61 19.19
CA LYS A 9 12.27 -26.67 17.91
C LYS A 9 12.56 -25.24 17.46
N LEU A 10 13.73 -24.74 17.87
CA LEU A 10 14.45 -23.68 17.20
C LEU A 10 14.93 -24.22 15.85
N SER A 11 14.20 -23.91 14.77
CA SER A 11 14.70 -24.12 13.41
C SER A 11 15.73 -23.03 13.09
N LEU A 12 16.99 -23.34 13.37
CA LEU A 12 18.15 -22.65 12.84
C LEU A 12 18.27 -23.01 11.35
N ALA A 13 17.56 -22.30 10.48
CA ALA A 13 17.75 -22.41 9.04
C ALA A 13 18.81 -21.39 8.62
N PHE A 14 20.00 -21.93 8.41
CA PHE A 14 21.17 -21.33 7.79
C PHE A 14 20.78 -20.49 6.56
N TYR A 15 20.80 -19.17 6.69
CA TYR A 15 21.03 -18.33 5.53
C TYR A 15 22.52 -18.36 5.22
N ALA A 16 22.87 -19.10 4.17
CA ALA A 16 24.22 -19.12 3.62
C ALA A 16 24.58 -17.72 3.11
N GLU A 17 25.36 -17.01 3.94
CA GLU A 17 26.06 -15.77 3.62
C GLU A 17 27.00 -16.01 2.43
N THR A 18 26.54 -15.65 1.23
CA THR A 18 27.41 -15.60 0.05
C THR A 18 28.14 -14.27 0.03
N ARG A 19 29.28 -14.21 0.75
CA ARG A 19 30.25 -13.12 0.63
C ARG A 19 30.85 -13.12 -0.78
N ARG A 20 30.25 -12.34 -1.68
CA ARG A 20 30.91 -11.95 -2.94
C ARG A 20 31.79 -10.74 -2.65
N THR A 21 33.09 -10.94 -2.76
CA THR A 21 34.12 -9.91 -2.78
C THR A 21 33.88 -8.95 -3.95
N ARG A 22 33.38 -7.75 -3.66
CA ARG A 22 33.21 -6.68 -4.65
C ARG A 22 34.50 -5.87 -4.73
N THR A 23 35.32 -6.16 -5.74
CA THR A 23 36.44 -5.33 -6.17
C THR A 23 35.95 -3.92 -6.44
N LYS A 24 36.46 -2.93 -5.68
CA LYS A 24 36.18 -1.51 -5.88
C LYS A 24 36.87 -1.03 -7.16
N GLN A 25 36.10 -0.84 -8.24
CA GLN A 25 36.51 0.05 -9.32
C GLN A 25 35.87 1.41 -9.06
N SER A 26 36.71 2.40 -8.79
CA SER A 26 36.33 3.79 -8.64
C SER A 26 36.14 4.38 -10.03
N THR A 27 34.88 4.57 -10.42
CA THR A 27 34.52 5.39 -11.58
C THR A 27 34.30 6.82 -11.11
N THR A 28 35.21 7.71 -11.50
CA THR A 28 35.11 9.15 -11.31
C THR A 28 33.88 9.69 -12.04
N VAL A 29 32.88 10.15 -11.31
CA VAL A 29 31.69 10.80 -11.88
C VAL A 29 32.03 12.26 -12.20
N ARG A 30 32.01 12.62 -13.49
CA ARG A 30 31.99 14.03 -13.91
C ARG A 30 30.54 14.50 -13.85
N MET A 31 30.23 15.39 -12.92
CA MET A 31 28.92 16.06 -12.90
C MET A 31 28.90 17.16 -13.96
N ALA A 32 28.22 16.90 -15.07
CA ALA A 32 27.72 17.97 -15.92
C ALA A 32 26.32 18.33 -15.39
N ALA A 33 26.17 19.56 -14.92
CA ALA A 33 24.87 20.12 -14.58
C ALA A 33 24.08 20.31 -15.89
N SER A 34 23.33 19.29 -16.29
CA SER A 34 22.30 19.41 -17.33
C SER A 34 20.98 19.66 -16.62
N SER A 35 20.42 20.85 -16.84
CA SER A 35 19.07 21.22 -16.46
C SER A 35 18.07 20.47 -17.34
N ASP A 36 18.05 19.14 -17.23
CA ASP A 36 17.05 18.30 -17.85
C ASP A 36 15.89 18.18 -16.88
N VAL A 37 14.79 18.85 -17.20
CA VAL A 37 13.46 18.40 -16.78
C VAL A 37 13.43 16.91 -17.11
N ALA A 38 13.39 16.09 -16.07
CA ALA A 38 13.26 14.65 -16.23
C ALA A 38 11.91 14.39 -16.88
N THR A 39 11.89 14.30 -18.21
CA THR A 39 10.81 13.70 -18.96
C THR A 39 10.72 12.28 -18.45
N TYR A 40 9.71 12.00 -17.62
CA TYR A 40 9.45 10.66 -17.15
C TYR A 40 9.20 9.81 -18.39
N GLU A 41 10.13 8.89 -18.69
CA GLU A 41 9.88 7.79 -19.60
C GLU A 41 8.79 6.94 -18.95
N GLU A 42 7.54 7.23 -19.28
CA GLU A 42 6.40 6.45 -18.83
C GLU A 42 6.57 5.05 -19.42
N GLY A 43 7.22 4.17 -18.64
CA GLY A 43 7.56 2.83 -19.08
C GLY A 43 6.31 2.17 -19.62
N GLN A 44 6.42 1.57 -20.82
CA GLN A 44 5.35 0.72 -21.36
C GLN A 44 5.16 -0.47 -20.44
N LEU A 45 4.39 -0.28 -19.37
CA LEU A 45 3.91 -1.33 -18.50
C LEU A 45 2.96 -2.16 -19.35
N GLU A 46 3.33 -3.41 -19.61
CA GLU A 46 2.47 -4.39 -20.26
C GLU A 46 1.23 -4.54 -19.40
N ARG A 47 0.16 -3.82 -19.78
CA ARG A 47 -1.07 -3.85 -19.00
C ARG A 47 -1.70 -5.23 -19.20
N PRO A 48 -2.19 -5.86 -18.12
CA PRO A 48 -2.82 -7.17 -18.23
C PRO A 48 -4.05 -7.08 -19.13
N LYS A 49 -4.42 -8.18 -19.80
CA LYS A 49 -5.51 -8.21 -20.82
C LYS A 49 -6.86 -7.62 -20.38
N TRP A 50 -7.11 -7.53 -19.06
CA TRP A 50 -8.31 -6.95 -18.47
C TRP A 50 -8.22 -5.43 -18.19
N ALA A 51 -7.02 -4.86 -18.15
CA ALA A 51 -6.76 -3.43 -17.96
C ALA A 51 -6.34 -2.81 -19.30
N GLY A 52 -7.29 -2.27 -20.07
CA GLY A 52 -6.98 -1.68 -21.37
C GLY A 52 -8.21 -1.37 -22.21
N GLU A 53 -8.05 -1.20 -23.52
CA GLU A 53 -9.09 -0.77 -24.45
C GLU A 53 -10.12 -1.84 -24.84
N THR A 54 -10.38 -2.82 -23.96
CA THR A 54 -11.44 -3.81 -24.23
C THR A 54 -12.81 -3.13 -24.20
N PRO A 55 -13.80 -3.59 -24.99
CA PRO A 55 -15.14 -3.01 -24.99
C PRO A 55 -15.80 -3.05 -23.60
N LEU A 56 -15.50 -4.09 -22.81
CA LEU A 56 -15.95 -4.19 -21.42
C LEU A 56 -15.31 -3.12 -20.52
N SER A 57 -14.00 -2.89 -20.64
CA SER A 57 -13.32 -1.86 -19.87
C SER A 57 -13.83 -0.46 -20.22
N ARG A 58 -14.09 -0.18 -21.51
CA ARG A 58 -14.72 1.09 -21.94
C ARG A 58 -16.12 1.26 -21.36
N LEU A 59 -16.93 0.19 -21.34
CA LEU A 59 -18.26 0.20 -20.73
C LEU A 59 -18.19 0.48 -19.22
N VAL A 60 -17.31 -0.21 -18.50
CA VAL A 60 -17.11 -0.01 -17.06
C VAL A 60 -16.60 1.41 -16.78
N GLY A 61 -15.69 1.93 -17.60
CA GLY A 61 -15.21 3.31 -17.52
C GLY A 61 -16.34 4.33 -17.74
N ALA A 62 -17.19 4.11 -18.75
CA ALA A 62 -18.37 4.94 -18.97
C ALA A 62 -19.34 4.88 -17.79
N LEU A 63 -19.59 3.68 -17.24
CA LEU A 63 -20.48 3.49 -16.09
C LEU A 63 -19.93 4.16 -14.81
N ILE A 64 -18.62 4.08 -14.57
CA ILE A 64 -17.95 4.71 -13.43
C ILE A 64 -17.93 6.24 -13.58
N SER A 65 -17.85 6.76 -14.81
CA SER A 65 -17.86 8.21 -15.08
C SER A 65 -19.15 8.89 -14.60
N PHE A 66 -20.26 8.15 -14.51
CA PHE A 66 -21.49 8.61 -13.88
C PHE A 66 -21.35 8.62 -12.35
N LYS A 67 -21.01 9.80 -11.81
CA LYS A 67 -20.95 10.11 -10.37
C LYS A 67 -22.09 9.52 -9.51
N PRO A 68 -23.38 9.65 -9.86
CA PRO A 68 -24.44 9.15 -8.99
C PRO A 68 -24.46 7.62 -8.89
N ILE A 69 -24.24 6.93 -10.01
CA ILE A 69 -24.25 5.45 -10.06
C ILE A 69 -23.02 4.89 -9.35
N SER A 70 -21.84 5.48 -9.59
CA SER A 70 -20.61 5.02 -8.94
C SER A 70 -20.64 5.21 -7.42
N ALA A 71 -21.31 6.25 -6.90
CA ALA A 71 -21.50 6.44 -5.46
C ALA A 71 -22.34 5.32 -4.82
N VAL A 72 -23.46 4.96 -5.45
CA VAL A 72 -24.32 3.86 -4.99
C VAL A 72 -23.56 2.53 -5.05
N LEU A 73 -22.83 2.29 -6.14
CA LEU A 73 -22.04 1.07 -6.30
C LEU A 73 -20.92 0.97 -5.25
N LYS A 74 -20.21 2.07 -4.97
CA LYS A 74 -19.21 2.15 -3.89
C LYS A 74 -19.82 1.83 -2.53
N PHE A 75 -21.02 2.34 -2.26
CA PHE A 75 -21.73 2.01 -1.01
C PHE A 75 -22.08 0.52 -0.94
N GLY A 76 -22.62 -0.05 -2.00
CA GLY A 76 -22.92 -1.49 -2.08
C GLY A 76 -21.69 -2.36 -1.89
N ALA A 77 -20.59 -2.03 -2.57
CA ALA A 77 -19.31 -2.73 -2.42
C ALA A 77 -18.80 -2.71 -0.98
N ARG A 78 -18.90 -1.54 -0.30
CA ARG A 78 -18.55 -1.43 1.12
C ARG A 78 -19.42 -2.33 2.00
N GLN A 79 -20.74 -2.37 1.78
CA GLN A 79 -21.63 -3.24 2.56
C GLN A 79 -21.28 -4.72 2.37
N VAL A 80 -20.95 -5.13 1.14
CA VAL A 80 -20.54 -6.52 0.87
C VAL A 80 -19.26 -6.85 1.63
N LEU A 81 -18.23 -6.00 1.56
CA LEU A 81 -16.97 -6.23 2.27
C LEU A 81 -17.18 -6.34 3.78
N ILE A 82 -17.98 -5.44 4.36
CA ILE A 82 -18.32 -5.49 5.78
C ILE A 82 -19.06 -6.78 6.12
N SER A 83 -20.08 -7.15 5.33
CA SER A 83 -20.86 -8.36 5.57
C SER A 83 -20.04 -9.63 5.42
N THR A 84 -19.07 -9.64 4.50
CA THR A 84 -18.14 -10.77 4.31
C THR A 84 -17.20 -10.89 5.50
N ALA A 85 -16.68 -9.78 6.01
CA ALA A 85 -15.87 -9.78 7.22
C ALA A 85 -16.66 -10.31 8.42
N GLU A 86 -17.90 -9.83 8.62
CA GLU A 86 -18.77 -10.25 9.72
C GLU A 86 -19.17 -11.73 9.62
N LYS A 87 -19.38 -12.25 8.41
CA LYS A 87 -19.60 -13.69 8.17
C LYS A 87 -18.37 -14.55 8.46
N ASN A 88 -17.17 -13.98 8.37
CA ASN A 88 -15.91 -14.63 8.68
C ASN A 88 -15.47 -14.37 10.15
N ASP A 89 -16.43 -14.10 11.05
CA ASP A 89 -16.22 -13.85 12.48
C ASP A 89 -15.37 -12.62 12.83
N ILE A 90 -15.27 -11.64 11.90
CA ILE A 90 -14.59 -10.36 12.15
C ILE A 90 -15.66 -9.28 12.40
N PRO A 91 -15.88 -8.83 13.65
CA PRO A 91 -16.93 -7.87 13.99
C PRO A 91 -16.54 -6.43 13.60
N TRP A 92 -16.42 -6.19 12.29
CA TRP A 92 -15.91 -4.94 11.71
C TRP A 92 -16.62 -3.67 12.22
N ARG A 93 -17.95 -3.70 12.32
CA ARG A 93 -18.73 -2.57 12.84
C ARG A 93 -18.48 -2.29 14.31
N ALA A 94 -18.35 -3.34 15.13
CA ALA A 94 -18.09 -3.20 16.56
C ALA A 94 -16.71 -2.57 16.80
N MET A 95 -15.67 -3.08 16.13
CA MET A 95 -14.32 -2.51 16.21
C MET A 95 -14.27 -1.06 15.75
N THR A 96 -14.96 -0.73 14.65
CA THR A 96 -15.02 0.65 14.17
C THR A 96 -15.69 1.58 15.20
N LYS A 97 -16.76 1.10 15.84
CA LYS A 97 -17.47 1.85 16.89
C LYS A 97 -16.58 2.05 18.13
N GLU A 98 -15.92 1.00 18.59
CA GLU A 98 -14.97 1.05 19.71
C GLU A 98 -13.85 2.07 19.46
N ILE A 99 -13.25 2.05 18.26
CA ILE A 99 -12.19 2.99 17.88
C ILE A 99 -12.71 4.43 17.84
N LEU A 100 -13.93 4.65 17.33
CA LEU A 100 -14.51 6.00 17.25
C LEU A 100 -14.93 6.54 18.62
N GLU A 101 -15.39 5.67 19.52
CA GLU A 101 -15.72 6.01 20.90
C GLU A 101 -14.47 6.20 21.77
N SER A 102 -13.35 5.61 21.36
CA SER A 102 -12.07 5.79 22.05
C SER A 102 -11.48 7.18 21.83
N ASP A 103 -10.79 7.68 22.85
CA ASP A 103 -10.10 8.97 22.81
C ASP A 103 -8.80 8.95 21.96
N VAL A 104 -8.54 7.88 21.20
CA VAL A 104 -7.35 7.71 20.35
C VAL A 104 -7.17 8.88 19.39
N TYR A 105 -8.26 9.41 18.83
CA TYR A 105 -8.19 10.57 17.93
C TYR A 105 -7.84 11.88 18.65
N LYS A 106 -8.09 12.00 19.96
CA LYS A 106 -7.65 13.16 20.74
C LYS A 106 -6.13 13.19 20.88
N GLU A 107 -5.51 12.02 21.00
CA GLU A 107 -4.04 11.87 21.07
C GLU A 107 -3.35 12.13 19.73
N MET A 108 -4.08 12.15 18.61
CA MET A 108 -3.49 12.47 17.32
C MET A 108 -2.88 13.87 17.30
N GLU A 109 -3.49 14.84 17.99
CA GLU A 109 -3.00 16.21 18.06
C GLU A 109 -1.70 16.34 18.86
N SER A 110 -1.47 15.46 19.85
CA SER A 110 -0.27 15.47 20.68
C SER A 110 0.93 14.82 19.98
N ILE A 111 0.69 13.82 19.14
CA ILE A 111 1.73 13.07 18.41
C ILE A 111 2.08 13.73 17.07
N GLN A 112 1.15 14.46 16.45
CA GLN A 112 1.36 15.03 15.12
C GLN A 112 2.44 16.12 15.16
N ASN A 113 3.59 15.83 14.53
CA ASN A 113 4.63 16.82 14.33
C ASN A 113 4.25 17.78 13.19
N ARG A 114 3.72 18.96 13.55
CA ARG A 114 3.33 20.01 12.59
C ARG A 114 4.51 20.71 11.89
N SER A 115 5.75 20.42 12.29
CA SER A 115 6.94 21.04 11.68
C SER A 115 7.49 20.28 10.46
N ILE A 116 6.95 19.10 10.15
CA ILE A 116 7.40 18.34 8.98
C ILE A 116 6.91 19.01 7.69
N VAL A 117 7.85 19.46 6.86
CA VAL A 117 7.57 19.98 5.52
C VAL A 117 7.84 18.87 4.52
N TYR A 118 6.78 18.38 3.87
CA TYR A 118 6.91 17.39 2.81
C TYR A 118 7.47 18.05 1.54
N PRO A 119 8.43 17.42 0.85
CA PRO A 119 8.94 17.92 -0.43
C PRO A 119 7.83 18.12 -1.47
N ALA A 120 8.01 19.11 -2.35
CA ALA A 120 6.98 19.49 -3.33
C ALA A 120 6.50 18.34 -4.23
N TYR A 121 7.36 17.35 -4.51
CA TYR A 121 7.02 16.23 -5.39
C TYR A 121 6.01 15.25 -4.79
N THR A 122 5.84 15.19 -3.46
CA THR A 122 4.82 14.31 -2.82
C THR A 122 3.46 14.98 -2.69
N LEU A 123 3.42 16.32 -2.70
CA LEU A 123 2.19 17.10 -2.55
C LEU A 123 1.42 17.25 -3.87
N ALA A 124 2.12 17.15 -5.01
CA ALA A 124 1.55 17.30 -6.34
C ALA A 124 0.59 16.16 -6.74
N GLU A 125 0.62 15.02 -6.05
CA GLU A 125 -0.17 13.82 -6.41
C GLU A 125 -1.57 13.77 -5.76
N LEU A 126 -1.91 14.75 -4.92
CA LEU A 126 -3.16 14.80 -4.15
C LEU A 126 -4.17 15.89 -4.61
N MET A 127 -3.95 16.55 -5.76
CA MET A 127 -4.90 17.50 -6.36
C MET A 127 -5.69 16.90 -7.53
#